data_AF-A0AAV0H0Q3-F1
#
_entry.id   AF-A0AAV0H0Q3-F1
#
_cell.length_a   1.000
_cell.length_b   1.000
_cell.length_c   1.000
_cell.angle_alpha   90.00
_cell.angle_beta   90.00
_cell.angle_gamma   90.00
#
_symmetry.space_group_name_H-M   'P 1'
#
loop_
_entity.id
_entity.type
_entity.pdbx_description
1 polymer ?
#
loop_
_entity_poly.entity_id
_entity_poly.type
_entity_poly.pdbx_seq_one_letter_code
_entity_poly.pdbx_strand_id
1 'polypeptide(L)'
;MATLHVLFACILALLICSAAAAESYNKKNQVPAVFVFGDSLVDTGNNNYVHTIAKGNFPPYGRDFAGGRATGRFSNAKGVADYIGTCSQLLHLLFQMSE
;
A
#
# COMPACT_ATOMS: atom_id res chain seq x y z
N MET A 1 -8.05 41.37 31.49
CA MET A 1 -9.07 40.84 30.57
C MET A 1 -8.54 40.70 29.15
N ALA A 2 -8.08 41.77 28.49
CA ALA A 2 -7.54 41.69 27.13
C ALA A 2 -6.30 40.79 26.97
N THR A 3 -5.35 40.86 27.91
CA THR A 3 -4.13 40.03 27.91
C THR A 3 -4.40 38.53 28.01
N LEU A 4 -5.44 38.12 28.76
CA LEU A 4 -5.86 36.72 28.88
C LEU A 4 -6.46 36.19 27.57
N HIS A 5 -7.24 37.02 26.86
CA HIS A 5 -7.79 36.66 25.55
C HIS A 5 -6.69 36.54 24.49
N VAL A 6 -5.67 37.39 24.54
CA VAL A 6 -4.51 37.31 23.64
C VAL A 6 -3.73 36.02 23.89
N LEU A 7 -3.45 35.67 25.15
CA LEU A 7 -2.77 34.42 25.50
C LEU A 7 -3.56 33.19 25.04
N PHE A 8 -4.88 33.18 25.26
CA PHE A 8 -5.74 32.09 24.82
C PHE A 8 -5.74 31.93 23.29
N ALA A 9 -5.81 33.04 22.56
CA ALA A 9 -5.73 33.04 21.10
C ALA A 9 -4.38 32.53 20.58
N CYS A 10 -3.26 32.90 21.22
CA CYS A 10 -1.93 32.39 20.86
C CYS A 10 -1.80 30.88 21.10
N ILE A 11 -2.31 30.37 22.23
CA ILE A 11 -2.30 28.94 22.53
C ILE A 11 -3.16 28.17 21.52
N LEU A 12 -4.34 28.69 21.18
CA LEU A 12 -5.21 28.08 20.18
C LEU A 12 -4.56 28.07 18.80
N ALA A 13 -3.92 29.17 18.39
CA ALA A 13 -3.19 29.25 17.12
C ALA A 13 -2.02 28.26 17.05
N LEU A 14 -1.26 28.11 18.15
CA LEU A 14 -0.17 27.13 18.25
C LEU A 14 -0.67 25.69 18.15
N LEU A 15 -1.79 25.37 18.81
CA LEU A 15 -2.43 24.05 18.74
C LEU A 15 -2.94 23.72 17.32
N ILE A 16 -3.50 24.70 16.61
CA ILE A 16 -3.95 24.50 15.22
C ILE A 16 -2.75 24.30 14.29
N CYS A 17 -1.67 25.04 14.49
CA CYS A 17 -0.47 24.99 13.65
C CYS A 17 0.26 23.65 13.78
N SER A 18 0.35 23.09 14.99
CA SER A 18 0.98 21.79 15.24
C SER A 18 0.17 20.61 14.66
N ALA A 19 -1.16 20.67 14.71
CA ALA A 19 -2.03 19.66 14.09
C ALA A 19 -1.85 19.61 12.56
N ALA A 20 -1.80 20.77 11.89
CA ALA A 20 -1.59 20.86 10.45
C ALA A 20 -0.21 20.34 10.00
N ALA A 21 0.83 20.58 10.81
CA ALA A 21 2.18 20.07 10.56
C ALA A 21 2.25 18.53 10.66
N ALA A 22 1.51 17.93 11.60
CA ALA A 22 1.49 16.48 11.80
C ALA A 22 0.87 15.73 10.60
N GLU A 23 -0.20 16.25 9.99
CA GLU A 23 -0.81 15.66 8.79
C GLU A 23 0.12 15.71 7.57
N SER A 24 0.86 16.82 7.41
CA SER A 24 1.79 16.99 6.28
C SER A 24 2.99 16.04 6.34
N TYR A 25 3.44 15.68 7.55
CA TYR A 25 4.51 14.69 7.75
C TYR A 25 4.10 13.30 7.27
N ASN A 26 2.85 12.88 7.54
CA ASN A 26 2.35 11.56 7.15
C ASN A 26 2.24 11.39 5.62
N LYS A 27 1.93 12.47 4.89
CA LYS A 27 1.78 12.45 3.42
C LYS A 27 3.09 12.29 2.64
N LYS A 28 4.23 12.72 3.19
CA LYS A 28 5.52 12.68 2.45
C LYS A 28 6.10 11.27 2.27
N ASN A 29 5.64 10.29 3.04
CA ASN A 29 6.24 8.97 3.13
C ASN A 29 5.46 7.86 2.39
N GLN A 30 4.64 8.24 1.41
CA GLN A 30 3.84 7.27 0.65
C GLN A 30 4.55 6.89 -0.65
N VAL A 31 4.76 5.60 -0.86
CA VAL A 31 5.21 5.05 -2.15
C VAL A 31 4.00 5.08 -3.10
N PRO A 32 4.01 5.89 -4.18
CA PRO A 32 2.82 6.09 -5.00
C PRO A 32 2.47 4.86 -5.86
N ALA A 33 3.46 4.05 -6.23
CA ALA A 33 3.26 2.84 -7.01
C ALA A 33 4.44 1.87 -6.85
N VAL A 34 4.19 0.58 -7.04
CA VAL A 34 5.20 -0.47 -7.13
C VAL A 34 5.04 -1.17 -8.48
N PHE A 35 6.11 -1.22 -9.27
CA PHE A 35 6.16 -1.96 -10.52
C PHE A 35 6.89 -3.28 -10.28
N VAL A 36 6.22 -4.40 -10.54
CA VAL A 36 6.76 -5.74 -10.31
C VAL A 36 6.94 -6.43 -11.65
N PHE A 37 8.16 -6.89 -11.92
CA PHE A 37 8.53 -7.63 -13.11
C PHE A 37 8.95 -9.05 -12.69
N GLY A 38 8.58 -10.06 -13.48
CA GLY A 38 8.97 -11.43 -13.20
C GLY A 38 8.15 -12.44 -14.00
N ASP A 39 8.05 -13.64 -13.45
CA ASP A 39 7.39 -14.80 -14.04
C ASP A 39 6.03 -15.08 -13.39
N SER A 40 5.58 -16.34 -13.45
CA SER A 40 4.32 -16.81 -12.88
C SER A 40 4.15 -16.52 -11.38
N LEU A 41 5.24 -16.36 -10.62
CA LEU A 41 5.18 -16.09 -9.17
C LEU A 41 4.62 -14.70 -8.84
N VAL A 42 4.78 -13.75 -9.76
CA VAL A 42 4.31 -12.37 -9.60
C VAL A 42 3.20 -12.01 -10.59
N ASP A 43 2.82 -12.95 -11.48
CA ASP A 43 1.70 -12.76 -12.39
C ASP A 43 0.36 -12.78 -11.63
N THR A 44 -0.36 -11.66 -11.72
CA THR A 44 -1.66 -11.48 -11.08
C THR A 44 -2.85 -11.83 -11.96
N GLY A 45 -2.59 -12.37 -13.17
CA GLY A 45 -3.60 -12.76 -14.15
C GLY A 45 -3.42 -12.11 -15.52
N ASN A 46 -2.26 -11.51 -15.80
CA ASN A 46 -1.93 -10.92 -17.10
C ASN A 46 -2.02 -11.94 -18.22
N ASN A 47 -1.65 -13.20 -17.93
CA ASN A 47 -1.75 -14.30 -18.90
C ASN A 47 -3.17 -14.62 -19.39
N ASN A 48 -4.21 -14.13 -18.72
CA ASN A 48 -5.58 -14.27 -19.20
C ASN A 48 -5.87 -13.44 -20.46
N TYR A 49 -5.05 -12.41 -20.73
CA TYR A 49 -5.23 -11.45 -21.82
C TYR A 49 -4.33 -11.71 -23.03
N VAL A 50 -3.50 -12.75 -22.99
CA VAL A 50 -2.62 -13.14 -24.10
C VAL A 50 -2.89 -14.59 -24.51
N HIS A 51 -2.53 -14.94 -25.76
CA HIS A 51 -2.71 -16.29 -26.30
C HIS A 51 -1.62 -17.22 -25.76
N THR A 52 -1.86 -17.80 -24.59
CA THR A 52 -0.99 -18.79 -23.94
C THR A 52 -1.80 -19.93 -23.34
N ILE A 53 -1.17 -21.10 -23.23
CA ILE A 53 -1.71 -22.25 -22.48
C ILE A 53 -1.46 -22.10 -20.97
N ALA A 54 -0.48 -21.28 -20.56
CA ALA A 54 -0.12 -21.07 -19.17
C ALA A 54 -1.09 -20.07 -18.53
N LYS A 55 -2.18 -20.56 -17.93
CA LYS A 55 -3.17 -19.74 -17.24
C LYS A 55 -3.32 -20.19 -15.77
N GLY A 56 -3.60 -19.25 -14.87
CA GLY A 56 -3.91 -19.52 -13.46
C GLY A 56 -5.39 -19.33 -13.11
N ASN A 57 -6.29 -19.45 -14.10
CA ASN A 57 -7.72 -19.14 -13.95
C ASN A 57 -8.61 -20.40 -13.84
N PHE A 58 -8.04 -21.53 -13.41
CA PHE A 58 -8.73 -22.81 -13.24
C PHE A 58 -8.33 -23.52 -11.93
N PRO A 59 -9.11 -24.50 -11.43
CA PRO A 59 -8.74 -25.27 -10.24
C PRO A 59 -7.42 -26.05 -10.43
N PRO A 60 -6.53 -26.13 -9.44
CA PRO A 60 -6.76 -25.86 -8.03
C PRO A 60 -6.50 -24.42 -7.57
N TYR A 61 -6.11 -23.51 -8.49
CA TYR A 61 -5.75 -22.14 -8.15
C TYR A 61 -6.92 -21.35 -7.56
N GLY A 62 -6.59 -20.35 -6.74
CA GLY A 62 -7.62 -19.49 -6.17
C GLY A 62 -8.31 -20.03 -4.91
N ARG A 63 -7.98 -21.24 -4.45
CA ARG A 63 -8.70 -21.92 -3.36
C ARG A 63 -8.81 -21.11 -2.07
N ASP A 64 -7.75 -20.42 -1.68
CA ASP A 64 -7.67 -19.70 -0.41
C ASP A 64 -8.07 -18.22 -0.56
N PHE A 65 -8.46 -17.79 -1.76
CA PHE A 65 -9.08 -16.48 -1.96
C PHE A 65 -10.53 -16.49 -1.49
N ALA A 66 -11.07 -15.30 -1.23
CA ALA A 66 -12.48 -15.13 -0.89
C ALA A 66 -13.37 -15.75 -1.98
N GLY A 67 -14.13 -16.77 -1.60
CA GLY A 67 -15.01 -17.52 -2.50
C GLY A 67 -14.32 -18.63 -3.32
N GLY A 68 -13.04 -18.94 -3.07
CA GLY A 68 -12.33 -20.04 -3.73
C GLY A 68 -12.19 -19.89 -5.25
N ARG A 69 -12.21 -18.65 -5.75
CA ARG A 69 -12.23 -18.35 -7.19
C ARG A 69 -10.81 -18.17 -7.71
N ALA A 70 -10.49 -18.88 -8.79
CA ALA A 70 -9.25 -18.67 -9.54
C ALA A 70 -9.22 -17.25 -10.15
N THR A 71 -8.17 -16.49 -9.84
CA THR A 71 -8.02 -15.09 -10.24
C THR A 71 -7.15 -14.90 -11.49
N GLY A 72 -6.47 -15.96 -11.95
CA GLY A 72 -5.41 -15.87 -12.96
C GLY A 72 -4.01 -16.02 -12.38
N ARG A 73 -3.88 -15.99 -11.05
CA ARG A 73 -2.63 -16.23 -10.33
C ARG A 73 -2.26 -17.71 -10.29
N PHE A 74 -0.97 -18.00 -10.40
CA PHE A 74 -0.42 -19.35 -10.24
C PHE A 74 -0.25 -19.74 -8.76
N SER A 75 -1.23 -19.39 -7.92
CA SER A 75 -1.22 -19.64 -6.48
C SER A 75 -2.65 -19.80 -5.94
N ASN A 76 -2.77 -20.43 -4.77
CA ASN A 76 -4.03 -20.52 -4.05
C ASN A 76 -4.36 -19.24 -3.27
N ALA A 77 -3.36 -18.39 -3.01
CA ALA A 77 -3.48 -17.22 -2.15
C ALA A 77 -2.68 -16.01 -2.69
N LYS A 78 -2.65 -14.93 -1.91
CA LYS A 78 -1.83 -13.74 -2.18
C LYS A 78 -0.34 -14.10 -2.24
N GLY A 79 0.36 -13.50 -3.21
CA GLY A 79 1.80 -13.65 -3.39
C GLY A 79 2.60 -12.54 -2.72
N VAL A 80 3.93 -12.65 -2.75
CA VAL A 80 4.84 -11.69 -2.13
C VAL A 80 4.58 -10.25 -2.59
N ALA A 81 4.28 -10.04 -3.87
CA ALA A 81 3.97 -8.72 -4.43
C ALA A 81 2.77 -8.03 -3.77
N ASP A 82 1.74 -8.80 -3.37
CA ASP A 82 0.56 -8.24 -2.69
C ASP A 82 0.91 -7.76 -1.28
N TYR A 83 1.77 -8.51 -0.59
CA TYR A 83 2.25 -8.15 0.72
C TYR A 83 3.17 -6.94 0.64
N ILE A 84 4.04 -6.85 -0.38
CA ILE A 84 4.88 -5.66 -0.60
C ILE A 84 4.01 -4.42 -0.86
N GLY A 85 2.95 -4.53 -1.68
CA GLY A 85 2.02 -3.43 -1.91
C GLY A 85 1.32 -2.97 -0.64
N THR A 86 0.92 -3.92 0.22
CA THR A 86 0.30 -3.62 1.53
C THR A 86 1.32 -3.02 2.51
N CYS A 87 2.57 -3.47 2.45
CA CYS A 87 3.70 -3.00 3.23
C CYS A 87 4.41 -1.81 2.59
N SER A 88 3.82 -1.11 1.61
CA SER A 88 4.48 0.02 0.94
C SER A 88 4.85 1.15 1.90
N GLN A 89 4.06 1.37 2.97
CA GLN A 89 4.46 2.21 4.11
C GLN A 89 5.73 1.72 4.85
N LEU A 90 5.92 0.40 4.98
CA LEU A 90 7.10 -0.22 5.60
C LEU A 90 8.31 -0.24 4.66
N LEU A 91 8.10 -0.37 3.34
CA LEU A 91 9.17 -0.35 2.34
C LEU A 91 9.89 1.01 2.33
N HIS A 92 9.14 2.10 2.52
CA HIS A 92 9.72 3.44 2.67
C HIS A 92 10.59 3.56 3.93
N LEU A 93 10.16 2.99 5.06
CA LEU A 93 10.96 2.97 6.29
C LEU A 93 12.25 2.17 6.12
N LEU A 94 12.20 1.03 5.44
CA LEU A 94 13.41 0.24 5.15
C LEU A 94 14.38 0.97 4.21
N PHE A 95 13.87 1.73 3.23
CA PHE A 95 14.71 2.50 2.32
C PHE A 95 15.36 3.71 3.02
N GLN A 96 14.65 4.37 3.95
CA GLN A 96 15.19 5.49 4.75
C GLN A 96 16.17 5.06 5.85
N MET A 97 16.14 3.79 6.28
CA MET A 97 17.10 3.24 7.24
C MET A 97 18.33 2.61 6.57
N SER A 98 18.32 2.51 5.24
CA SER A 98 19.43 2.01 4.41
C SER A 98 20.35 3.13 3.91
N GLU A 99 19.94 4.40 4.06
CA GLU A 99 20.77 5.58 3.86
C GLU A 99 21.16 6.18 5.22
#